data_AF-A0A1Y5TZV7-F1
#
_entry.id   AF-A0A1Y5TZV7-F1
#
_cell.length_a   1.000
_cell.length_b   1.000
_cell.length_c   1.000
_cell.angle_alpha   90.00
_cell.angle_beta   90.00
_cell.angle_gamma   90.00
#
_symmetry.space_group_name_H-M   'P 1'
#
loop_
_entity.id
_entity.type
_entity.pdbx_description
1 polymer ?
#
loop_
_entity_poly.entity_id
_entity_poly.type
_entity_poly.pdbx_seq_one_letter_code
_entity_poly.pdbx_strand_id
1 'polypeptide(L)'
;MTQTFTAAQIGGFLAGPRLSPETGRLRFKNFTANGYIPTRMRSETDRRGTILYSTGDVLIAAILSEMVDLGGLSKEAMRAAATRLHAWHIGEADPDGPKPPESPAQWMWRMFVADPATPPGFTLQVQWQRHPSGAVNCRAALSHGEYGELCEGMTLREGDVPVASLVIPIDPILLVLLGKIRRAGMN
;
A
#
# COMPACT_ATOMS: atom_id res chain seq x y z
N MET A 1 -0.49 19.96 8.54
CA MET A 1 0.69 19.10 8.82
C MET A 1 0.37 17.70 8.33
N THR A 2 1.35 16.98 7.77
CA THR A 2 1.17 15.56 7.43
C THR A 2 1.18 14.74 8.71
N GLN A 3 0.11 13.99 8.96
CA GLN A 3 0.02 13.08 10.10
C GLN A 3 1.06 11.97 9.97
N THR A 4 1.77 11.66 11.06
CA THR A 4 2.80 10.62 11.08
C THR A 4 2.66 9.68 12.26
N PHE A 5 3.18 8.47 12.08
CA PHE A 5 2.98 7.35 13.00
C PHE A 5 4.29 6.63 13.28
N THR A 6 4.42 6.12 14.49
CA THR A 6 5.50 5.21 14.88
C THR A 6 5.21 3.78 14.43
N ALA A 7 6.25 2.94 14.32
CA ALA A 7 6.09 1.53 14.00
C ALA A 7 5.14 0.79 14.98
N ALA A 8 5.10 1.19 16.25
CA ALA A 8 4.22 0.60 17.25
C ALA A 8 2.75 0.93 16.98
N GLN A 9 2.45 2.18 16.62
CA GLN A 9 1.09 2.59 16.24
C GLN A 9 0.63 1.85 14.99
N ILE A 10 1.49 1.74 13.96
CA ILE A 10 1.15 1.00 12.74
C ILE A 10 0.89 -0.48 13.06
N GLY A 11 1.72 -1.12 13.88
CA GLY A 11 1.47 -2.48 14.34
C GLY A 11 0.10 -2.64 15.00
N GLY A 12 -0.30 -1.67 15.82
CA GLY A 12 -1.65 -1.61 16.40
C GLY A 12 -2.76 -1.42 15.37
N PHE A 13 -2.51 -0.68 14.29
CA PHE A 13 -3.47 -0.51 13.19
C PHE A 13 -3.62 -1.76 12.32
N LEU A 14 -2.57 -2.58 12.20
CA LEU A 14 -2.66 -3.86 11.51
C LEU A 14 -3.42 -4.91 12.33
N ALA A 15 -3.44 -4.76 13.66
CA ALA A 15 -4.13 -5.69 14.55
C ALA A 15 -5.63 -5.79 14.22
N GLY A 16 -6.19 -6.99 14.31
CA GLY A 16 -7.59 -7.27 14.01
C GLY A 16 -8.03 -8.60 14.60
N PRO A 17 -9.23 -9.10 14.25
CA PRO A 17 -9.76 -10.35 14.79
C PRO A 17 -8.83 -11.56 14.58
N ARG A 18 -8.01 -11.52 13.53
CA ARG A 18 -7.08 -12.60 13.14
C ARG A 18 -5.61 -12.30 13.43
N LEU A 19 -5.30 -11.09 13.90
CA LEU A 19 -3.93 -10.62 14.10
C LEU A 19 -3.81 -9.85 15.41
N SER A 20 -3.08 -10.41 16.38
CA SER A 20 -2.85 -9.72 17.65
C SER A 20 -2.01 -8.43 17.45
N PRO A 21 -2.07 -7.46 18.37
CA PRO A 21 -1.23 -6.25 18.29
C PRO A 21 0.27 -6.55 18.22
N GLU A 22 0.75 -7.55 18.95
CA GLU A 22 2.15 -7.95 18.93
C GLU A 22 2.54 -8.55 17.57
N THR A 23 1.69 -9.43 17.03
CA THR A 23 1.91 -10.00 15.70
C THR A 23 1.85 -8.94 14.61
N GLY A 24 0.94 -7.95 14.72
CA GLY A 24 0.86 -6.79 13.84
C GLY A 24 2.14 -5.96 13.84
N ARG A 25 2.71 -5.71 15.02
CA ARG A 25 4.00 -5.02 15.15
C ARG A 25 5.14 -5.81 14.52
N LEU A 26 5.21 -7.12 14.75
CA LEU A 26 6.23 -7.98 14.13
C LEU A 26 6.09 -8.00 12.60
N ARG A 27 4.85 -8.08 12.11
CA ARG A 27 4.55 -8.04 10.67
C ARG A 27 5.01 -6.73 10.03
N PHE A 28 4.70 -5.58 10.63
CA PHE A 28 5.18 -4.29 10.15
C PHE A 28 6.72 -4.19 10.17
N LYS A 29 7.36 -4.69 11.22
CA LYS A 29 8.83 -4.76 11.31
C LYS A 29 9.40 -5.58 10.16
N ASN A 30 8.78 -6.72 9.83
CA ASN A 30 9.20 -7.57 8.70
C ASN A 30 9.02 -6.87 7.36
N PHE A 31 7.97 -6.07 7.17
CA PHE A 31 7.80 -5.27 5.94
C PHE A 31 8.91 -4.23 5.77
N THR A 32 9.26 -3.53 6.86
CA THR A 32 10.39 -2.59 6.86
C THR A 32 11.71 -3.31 6.58
N ALA A 33 11.97 -4.43 7.26
CA ALA A 33 13.23 -5.19 7.12
C ALA A 33 13.43 -5.77 5.71
N ASN A 34 12.35 -6.16 5.04
CA ASN A 34 12.39 -6.66 3.66
C ASN A 34 12.43 -5.53 2.61
N GLY A 35 12.41 -4.26 3.03
CA GLY A 35 12.44 -3.10 2.15
C GLY A 35 11.12 -2.83 1.43
N TYR A 36 10.00 -3.42 1.87
CA TYR A 36 8.69 -3.13 1.31
C TYR A 36 8.16 -1.77 1.76
N ILE A 37 8.58 -1.30 2.94
CA ILE A 37 8.23 0.02 3.46
C ILE A 37 9.54 0.72 3.87
N PRO A 38 9.97 1.77 3.15
CA PRO A 38 11.21 2.46 3.45
C PRO A 38 11.08 3.32 4.71
N THR A 39 12.17 3.47 5.45
CA THR A 39 12.25 4.38 6.60
C THR A 39 12.51 5.80 6.10
N ARG A 40 11.52 6.70 6.20
CA ARG A 40 11.59 8.02 5.55
C ARG A 40 12.04 9.15 6.46
N MET A 41 11.55 9.19 7.70
CA MET A 41 11.74 10.35 8.58
C MET A 41 12.11 9.92 9.99
N ARG A 42 12.98 10.69 10.65
CA ARG A 42 13.22 10.58 12.09
C ARG A 42 12.55 11.76 12.79
N SER A 43 12.00 11.52 13.97
CA SER A 43 11.48 12.56 14.82
C SER A 43 12.58 13.54 15.19
N GLU A 44 12.39 14.82 14.90
CA GLU A 44 13.33 15.90 15.25
C GLU A 44 13.23 16.27 16.73
N THR A 45 12.08 16.02 17.36
CA THR A 45 11.79 16.38 18.75
C THR A 45 12.19 15.29 19.74
N ASP A 46 12.33 14.04 19.28
CA ASP A 46 12.79 12.94 20.08
C ASP A 46 14.28 12.70 19.85
N ARG A 47 15.11 13.01 20.86
CA ARG A 47 16.56 12.77 20.84
C ARG A 47 16.94 11.30 20.59
N ARG A 48 15.99 10.37 20.69
CA ARG A 48 16.18 8.94 20.41
C ARG A 48 16.12 8.58 18.93
N GLY A 49 15.71 9.51 18.05
CA GLY A 49 15.67 9.29 16.60
C GLY A 49 14.57 8.33 16.15
N THR A 50 13.41 8.34 16.84
CA THR A 50 12.25 7.50 16.51
C THR A 50 11.85 7.69 15.05
N ILE A 51 11.70 6.58 14.31
CA ILE A 51 11.30 6.61 12.90
C ILE A 51 9.80 6.85 12.80
N LEU A 52 9.44 7.82 11.96
CA LEU A 52 8.08 8.24 11.67
C LEU A 52 7.71 7.87 10.23
N TYR A 53 6.47 7.45 10.07
CA TYR A 53 5.90 6.94 8.83
C TYR A 53 4.66 7.76 8.47
N SER A 54 4.44 7.98 7.17
CA SER A 54 3.29 8.71 6.65
C SER A 54 2.02 7.88 6.69
N THR A 55 0.85 8.51 6.51
CA THR A 55 -0.41 7.76 6.32
C THR A 55 -0.40 6.87 5.07
N GLY A 56 0.38 7.23 4.04
CA GLY A 56 0.60 6.37 2.88
C GLY A 56 1.30 5.07 3.27
N ASP A 57 2.32 5.14 4.13
CA ASP A 57 3.02 3.95 4.63
C ASP A 57 2.11 3.07 5.49
N VAL A 58 1.18 3.66 6.26
CA VAL A 58 0.15 2.92 7.01
C VAL A 58 -0.77 2.14 6.07
N LEU A 59 -1.25 2.78 5.00
CA LEU A 59 -2.11 2.12 4.02
C LEU A 59 -1.37 0.99 3.30
N ILE A 60 -0.11 1.22 2.92
CA ILE A 60 0.74 0.20 2.30
C ILE A 60 0.89 -0.99 3.24
N ALA A 61 1.21 -0.76 4.51
CA ALA A 61 1.31 -1.82 5.50
C ALA A 61 0.01 -2.64 5.62
N ALA A 62 -1.15 -1.98 5.58
CA ALA A 62 -2.43 -2.66 5.67
C ALA A 62 -2.76 -3.51 4.43
N ILE A 63 -2.51 -2.98 3.23
CA ILE A 63 -2.69 -3.71 1.98
C ILE A 63 -1.74 -4.92 1.93
N LEU A 64 -0.47 -4.73 2.27
CA LEU A 64 0.51 -5.82 2.35
C LEU A 64 0.14 -6.84 3.45
N SER A 65 -0.48 -6.41 4.54
CA SER A 65 -0.99 -7.32 5.57
C SER A 65 -2.14 -8.19 5.04
N GLU A 66 -3.08 -7.58 4.31
CA GLU A 66 -4.19 -8.30 3.66
C GLU A 66 -3.65 -9.32 2.64
N MET A 67 -2.66 -8.93 1.83
CA MET A 67 -1.95 -9.83 0.91
C MET A 67 -1.38 -11.07 1.61
N VAL A 68 -0.80 -10.90 2.80
CA VAL A 68 -0.27 -12.02 3.59
C VAL A 68 -1.39 -12.93 4.06
N ASP A 69 -2.49 -12.36 4.56
CA ASP A 69 -3.61 -13.13 5.10
C ASP A 69 -4.39 -13.91 4.03
N LEU A 70 -4.32 -13.48 2.77
CA LEU A 70 -4.90 -14.18 1.62
C LEU A 70 -4.06 -15.36 1.09
N GLY A 71 -3.02 -15.78 1.82
CA GLY A 71 -2.35 -17.07 1.56
C GLY A 71 -0.91 -16.99 1.05
N GLY A 72 -0.21 -15.89 1.30
CA GLY A 72 1.26 -15.85 1.22
C GLY A 72 1.78 -15.73 -0.20
N LEU A 73 2.01 -14.48 -0.60
CA LEU A 73 2.55 -14.18 -1.92
C LEU A 73 4.07 -14.27 -1.92
N SER A 74 4.63 -14.62 -3.07
CA SER A 74 6.08 -14.65 -3.25
C SER A 74 6.69 -13.27 -2.95
N LYS A 75 7.99 -13.25 -2.63
CA LYS A 75 8.73 -12.00 -2.36
C LYS A 75 8.59 -11.00 -3.50
N GLU A 76 8.51 -11.49 -4.72
CA GLU A 76 8.36 -10.74 -5.97
C GLU A 76 7.00 -10.05 -6.04
N ALA A 77 5.92 -10.74 -5.67
CA ALA A 77 4.57 -10.18 -5.65
C ALA A 77 4.41 -9.10 -4.57
N MET A 78 4.94 -9.35 -3.36
CA MET A 78 4.97 -8.36 -2.29
C MET A 78 5.76 -7.11 -2.70
N ARG A 79 6.90 -7.31 -3.37
CA ARG A 79 7.73 -6.21 -3.89
C ARG A 79 7.01 -5.44 -5.00
N ALA A 80 6.37 -6.12 -5.95
CA ALA A 80 5.64 -5.49 -7.04
C ALA A 80 4.52 -4.59 -6.50
N ALA A 81 3.73 -5.09 -5.54
CA ALA A 81 2.71 -4.30 -4.88
C ALA A 81 3.28 -3.11 -4.09
N ALA A 82 4.30 -3.34 -3.27
CA ALA A 82 4.94 -2.29 -2.49
C ALA A 82 5.50 -1.17 -3.38
N THR A 83 6.22 -1.54 -4.45
CA THR A 83 6.73 -0.58 -5.44
C THR A 83 5.60 0.21 -6.08
N ARG A 84 4.54 -0.47 -6.52
CA ARG A 84 3.40 0.18 -7.18
C ARG A 84 2.68 1.15 -6.26
N LEU A 85 2.56 0.83 -4.98
CA LEU A 85 1.90 1.69 -3.99
C LEU A 85 2.77 2.87 -3.53
N HIS A 86 4.11 2.74 -3.62
CA HIS A 86 5.06 3.76 -3.19
C HIS A 86 5.40 4.78 -4.26
N ALA A 87 5.45 4.38 -5.52
CA ALA A 87 5.98 5.21 -6.60
C ALA A 87 4.94 5.41 -7.72
N TRP A 88 4.84 6.66 -8.15
CA TRP A 88 4.16 7.01 -9.40
C TRP A 88 5.00 6.54 -10.59
N HIS A 89 4.35 6.02 -11.61
CA HIS A 89 4.96 5.84 -12.91
C HIS A 89 5.09 7.18 -13.63
N ILE A 90 6.03 7.25 -14.58
CA ILE A 90 6.23 8.42 -15.43
C ILE A 90 4.92 8.71 -16.17
N GLY A 91 4.44 9.95 -16.10
CA GLY A 91 3.18 10.38 -16.71
C GLY A 91 1.92 10.19 -15.85
N GLU A 92 2.01 9.56 -14.67
CA GLU A 92 0.87 9.52 -13.72
C GLU A 92 0.80 10.76 -12.82
N ALA A 93 1.96 11.32 -12.49
CA ALA A 93 2.05 12.60 -11.82
C ALA A 93 1.93 13.70 -12.86
N ASP A 94 0.89 14.52 -12.75
CA ASP A 94 0.75 15.73 -13.57
C ASP A 94 2.02 16.60 -13.40
N PRO A 95 2.85 16.76 -14.45
CA PRO A 95 4.09 17.54 -14.35
C PRO A 95 3.83 19.04 -14.17
N ASP A 96 2.63 19.51 -14.55
CA ASP A 96 2.22 20.92 -14.48
C ASP A 96 1.16 21.19 -13.39
N GLY A 97 0.67 20.13 -12.75
CA GLY A 97 -0.31 20.18 -11.67
C GLY A 97 0.29 20.47 -10.28
N PRO A 98 -0.55 20.68 -9.24
CA PRO A 98 -0.06 20.74 -7.87
C PRO A 98 0.72 19.46 -7.56
N LYS A 99 1.92 19.61 -6.98
CA LYS A 99 2.88 18.53 -6.73
C LYS A 99 2.15 17.24 -6.33
N PRO A 100 2.33 16.13 -7.08
CA PRO A 100 1.63 14.89 -6.82
C PRO A 100 1.84 14.48 -5.36
N PRO A 101 0.85 13.83 -4.71
CA PRO A 101 1.05 13.23 -3.40
C PRO A 101 2.30 12.35 -3.38
N GLU A 102 2.90 12.19 -2.20
CA GLU A 102 4.18 11.50 -2.01
C GLU A 102 4.19 10.07 -2.57
N SER A 103 3.02 9.44 -2.65
CA SER A 103 2.83 8.11 -3.20
C SER A 103 1.38 7.92 -3.67
N PRO A 104 1.11 6.95 -4.56
CA PRO A 104 -0.24 6.50 -4.89
C PRO A 104 -1.06 6.14 -3.65
N ALA A 105 -0.47 5.47 -2.66
CA ALA A 105 -1.15 5.14 -1.42
C ALA A 105 -1.59 6.39 -0.63
N GLN A 106 -0.75 7.41 -0.58
CA GLN A 106 -1.12 8.68 0.06
C GLN A 106 -2.23 9.40 -0.72
N TRP A 107 -2.23 9.34 -2.04
CA TRP A 107 -3.31 9.88 -2.87
C TRP A 107 -4.64 9.17 -2.63
N MET A 108 -4.66 7.83 -2.65
CA MET A 108 -5.86 7.03 -2.35
C MET A 108 -6.44 7.37 -0.97
N TRP A 109 -5.56 7.52 0.04
CA TRP A 109 -5.97 7.95 1.37
C TRP A 109 -6.64 9.33 1.36
N ARG A 110 -6.03 10.31 0.69
CA ARG A 110 -6.56 11.69 0.62
C ARG A 110 -7.91 11.73 -0.10
N MET A 111 -8.04 11.02 -1.22
CA MET A 111 -9.29 10.89 -1.97
C MET A 111 -10.40 10.32 -1.07
N PHE A 112 -10.12 9.22 -0.38
CA PHE A 112 -11.09 8.57 0.48
C PHE A 112 -11.48 9.42 1.69
N VAL A 113 -10.54 10.10 2.34
CA VAL A 113 -10.85 10.94 3.52
C VAL A 113 -11.66 12.18 3.15
N ALA A 114 -11.56 12.66 1.90
CA ALA A 114 -12.36 13.78 1.42
C ALA A 114 -13.86 13.44 1.32
N ASP A 115 -14.20 12.22 0.88
CA ASP A 115 -15.57 11.69 0.90
C ASP A 115 -15.60 10.19 1.27
N PRO A 116 -15.60 9.84 2.57
CA PRO A 116 -15.65 8.44 3.00
C PRO A 116 -17.00 7.76 2.75
N ALA A 117 -18.06 8.53 2.48
CA ALA A 117 -19.40 8.00 2.26
C ALA A 117 -19.57 7.43 0.84
N THR A 118 -18.73 7.88 -0.09
CA THR A 118 -18.70 7.43 -1.48
C THR A 118 -17.31 6.89 -1.83
N PRO A 119 -16.95 5.65 -1.40
CA PRO A 119 -15.63 5.11 -1.65
C PRO A 119 -15.30 5.04 -3.15
N PRO A 120 -14.10 5.45 -3.60
CA PRO A 120 -13.80 5.57 -5.03
C PRO A 120 -13.69 4.26 -5.81
N GLY A 121 -13.83 3.10 -5.17
CA GLY A 121 -13.70 1.80 -5.81
C GLY A 121 -12.25 1.39 -6.02
N PHE A 122 -11.33 1.72 -5.11
CA PHE A 122 -9.92 1.41 -5.30
C PHE A 122 -9.64 -0.08 -5.22
N THR A 123 -8.84 -0.58 -6.16
CA THR A 123 -8.30 -1.95 -6.09
C THR A 123 -6.80 -2.00 -6.40
N LEU A 124 -6.11 -2.94 -5.78
CA LEU A 124 -4.78 -3.37 -6.18
C LEU A 124 -4.92 -4.75 -6.83
N GLN A 125 -4.49 -4.86 -8.08
CA GLN A 125 -4.36 -6.15 -8.74
C GLN A 125 -2.89 -6.52 -8.85
N VAL A 126 -2.57 -7.76 -8.50
CA VAL A 126 -1.24 -8.37 -8.63
C VAL A 126 -1.37 -9.56 -9.56
N GLN A 127 -0.53 -9.64 -10.59
CA GLN A 127 -0.58 -10.69 -11.60
C GLN A 127 0.77 -11.40 -11.72
N TRP A 128 0.71 -12.73 -11.80
CA TRP A 128 1.85 -13.59 -12.14
C TRP A 128 1.84 -13.87 -13.63
N GLN A 129 2.95 -13.58 -14.29
CA GLN A 129 3.13 -13.72 -15.72
C GLN A 129 4.32 -14.66 -15.97
N ARG A 130 4.15 -15.68 -16.81
CA ARG A 130 5.23 -16.60 -17.18
C ARG A 130 5.79 -16.21 -18.54
N HIS A 131 7.09 -15.94 -18.57
CA HIS A 131 7.84 -15.67 -19.78
C HIS A 131 8.08 -16.97 -20.58
N PRO A 132 8.30 -16.91 -21.91
CA PRO A 132 8.60 -18.10 -22.72
C PRO A 132 9.79 -18.93 -22.23
N SER A 133 10.74 -18.31 -21.52
CA SER A 133 11.87 -19.00 -20.88
C SER A 133 11.50 -19.82 -19.64
N GLY A 134 10.24 -19.74 -19.18
CA GLY A 134 9.75 -20.40 -17.97
C GLY A 134 9.86 -19.55 -16.69
N ALA A 135 10.51 -18.39 -16.74
CA ALA A 135 10.59 -17.47 -15.60
C ALA A 135 9.21 -16.87 -15.26
N VAL A 136 8.89 -16.78 -13.96
CA VAL A 136 7.65 -16.15 -13.48
C VAL A 136 7.96 -14.77 -12.92
N ASN A 137 7.32 -13.76 -13.49
CA ASN A 137 7.39 -12.37 -13.06
C ASN A 137 6.08 -11.96 -12.38
N CYS A 138 6.16 -10.98 -11.48
CA CYS A 138 4.99 -10.39 -10.84
C CYS A 138 4.85 -8.94 -11.28
N ARG A 139 3.64 -8.53 -11.64
CA ARG A 139 3.27 -7.12 -11.87
C ARG A 139 2.14 -6.72 -10.93
N ALA A 140 2.03 -5.43 -10.66
CA ALA A 140 0.92 -4.89 -9.90
C ALA A 140 0.42 -3.60 -10.55
N ALA A 141 -0.90 -3.43 -10.59
CA ALA A 141 -1.53 -2.18 -11.00
C ALA A 141 -2.62 -1.77 -9.99
N LEU A 142 -2.91 -0.48 -10.00
CA LEU A 142 -3.95 0.13 -9.19
C LEU A 142 -5.07 0.56 -10.11
N SER A 143 -6.31 0.40 -9.67
CA SER A 143 -7.46 0.95 -10.36
C SER A 143 -8.27 1.85 -9.44
N HIS A 144 -8.92 2.84 -10.06
CA HIS A 144 -9.96 3.66 -9.48
C HIS A 144 -11.29 3.25 -10.13
N GLY A 145 -12.33 3.02 -9.33
CA GLY A 145 -13.60 2.44 -9.80
C GLY A 145 -14.19 3.16 -11.01
N GLU A 146 -14.17 4.50 -10.99
CA GLU A 146 -14.70 5.32 -12.09
C GLU A 146 -13.73 5.59 -13.25
N TYR A 147 -12.41 5.58 -13.01
CA TYR A 147 -11.41 6.00 -13.99
C TYR A 147 -10.61 4.84 -14.60
N GLY A 148 -10.87 3.60 -14.16
CA GLY A 148 -10.14 2.41 -14.62
C GLY A 148 -8.76 2.29 -13.99
N GLU A 149 -7.85 1.60 -14.69
CA GLU A 149 -6.48 1.41 -14.22
C GLU A 149 -5.65 2.70 -14.31
N LEU A 150 -4.82 2.93 -13.31
CA LEU A 150 -3.85 4.02 -13.30
C LEU A 150 -2.62 3.64 -14.16
N CYS A 151 -2.15 4.56 -15.02
CA CYS A 151 -1.09 4.38 -16.03
C CYS A 151 -1.44 3.32 -17.09
N GLU A 152 -0.42 2.65 -17.62
CA GLU A 152 -0.52 1.51 -18.54
C GLU A 152 -1.29 0.33 -17.93
N GLY A 153 -1.62 0.37 -16.64
CA GLY A 153 -2.39 -0.68 -16.00
C GLY A 153 -1.70 -2.04 -16.08
N MET A 154 -2.48 -3.09 -16.36
CA MET A 154 -1.99 -4.46 -16.48
C MET A 154 -1.64 -4.83 -17.93
N THR A 155 -0.59 -4.23 -18.50
CA THR A 155 -0.07 -4.69 -19.80
C THR A 155 0.65 -6.03 -19.66
N LEU A 156 0.29 -7.00 -20.51
CA LEU A 156 1.10 -8.20 -20.72
C LEU A 156 2.30 -7.81 -21.59
N ARG A 157 3.50 -8.25 -21.20
CA ARG A 157 4.65 -8.15 -22.10
C ARG A 157 4.46 -9.11 -23.26
N GLU A 158 5.00 -8.76 -24.42
CA GLU A 158 4.92 -9.62 -25.60
C GLU A 158 5.51 -11.01 -25.32
N GLY A 159 4.71 -12.05 -25.55
CA GLY A 159 5.08 -13.44 -25.28
C GLY A 159 4.85 -13.93 -23.85
N ASP A 160 4.59 -13.05 -22.88
CA ASP A 160 4.26 -13.46 -21.51
C ASP A 160 2.83 -13.98 -21.43
N VAL A 161 2.62 -15.06 -20.66
CA VAL A 161 1.28 -15.63 -20.42
C VAL A 161 0.84 -15.43 -18.96
N PRO A 162 -0.41 -15.01 -18.70
CA PRO A 162 -0.91 -14.89 -17.34
C PRO A 162 -1.05 -16.27 -16.70
N VAL A 163 -0.62 -16.39 -15.44
CA VAL A 163 -0.66 -17.64 -14.66
C VAL A 163 -1.70 -17.56 -13.55
N ALA A 164 -1.68 -16.45 -12.82
CA ALA A 164 -2.58 -16.22 -11.69
C ALA A 164 -2.76 -14.71 -11.49
N SER A 165 -3.81 -14.34 -10.76
CA SER A 165 -4.06 -12.97 -10.34
C SER A 165 -4.68 -12.93 -8.95
N LEU A 166 -4.29 -11.92 -8.18
CA LEU A 166 -4.91 -11.54 -6.92
C LEU A 166 -5.47 -10.13 -7.08
N VAL A 167 -6.72 -9.93 -6.70
CA VAL A 167 -7.35 -8.60 -6.64
C VAL A 167 -7.67 -8.30 -5.19
N ILE A 168 -7.28 -7.11 -4.74
CA ILE A 168 -7.44 -6.65 -3.36
C ILE A 168 -8.32 -5.41 -3.38
N PRO A 169 -9.54 -5.49 -2.85
CA PRO A 169 -10.36 -4.30 -2.66
C PRO A 169 -9.74 -3.43 -1.55
N ILE A 170 -9.41 -2.19 -1.87
CA ILE A 170 -8.71 -1.29 -0.94
C ILE A 170 -9.71 -0.51 -0.07
N ASP A 171 -10.91 -0.20 -0.58
CA ASP A 171 -11.91 0.60 0.14
C ASP A 171 -12.31 0.03 1.52
N PRO A 172 -12.53 -1.29 1.69
CA PRO A 172 -12.80 -1.86 3.01
C PRO A 172 -11.62 -1.66 3.99
N ILE A 173 -10.38 -1.70 3.48
CA ILE A 173 -9.17 -1.48 4.28
C ILE A 173 -9.12 -0.02 4.73
N LEU A 174 -9.42 0.92 3.84
CA LEU A 174 -9.47 2.36 4.13
C LEU A 174 -10.49 2.69 5.23
N LEU A 175 -11.70 2.13 5.15
CA LEU A 175 -12.74 2.30 6.18
C LEU A 175 -12.27 1.82 7.55
N VAL A 176 -11.68 0.62 7.60
CA VAL A 176 -11.17 0.04 8.85
C VAL A 176 -10.02 0.87 9.42
N LEU A 177 -9.07 1.30 8.59
CA LEU A 177 -7.95 2.12 9.01
C LEU A 177 -8.39 3.48 9.53
N LEU A 178 -9.32 4.16 8.85
CA LEU A 178 -9.88 5.43 9.29
C LEU A 178 -10.52 5.31 10.68
N GLY A 179 -11.29 4.26 10.91
CA GLY A 179 -11.85 3.96 12.23
C GLY A 179 -10.78 3.77 13.31
N LYS A 180 -9.68 3.07 12.99
CA LYS A 180 -8.56 2.85 13.94
C LYS A 180 -7.78 4.13 14.24
N ILE A 181 -7.48 4.94 13.21
CA ILE A 181 -6.75 6.20 13.36
C ILE A 181 -7.57 7.20 14.20
N ARG A 182 -8.88 7.34 13.91
CA ARG A 182 -9.78 8.19 14.71
C ARG A 182 -9.87 7.78 16.18
N ARG A 183 -10.00 6.47 16.46
CA ARG A 183 -10.04 5.95 17.84
C ARG A 183 -8.76 6.19 18.63
N ALA A 184 -7.62 6.30 17.95
CA ALA A 184 -6.36 6.63 18.60
C ALA A 184 -6.25 8.12 18.98
N GLY A 185 -7.29 8.93 18.74
CA GLY A 185 -7.35 10.34 19.12
C GLY A 185 -6.49 11.24 18.23
N MET A 186 -6.17 10.79 17.01
CA MET A 186 -5.29 11.51 16.10
C MET A 186 -6.11 12.07 14.93
N ASN A 187 -6.43 13.37 15.00
CA ASN A 187 -7.03 14.16 13.93
C ASN A 187 -5.97 14.91 13.13
#